data_AF-A0A2G9TJM4-F1
#
_entry.id   AF-A0A2G9TJM4-F1
#
_cell.length_a   1.000
_cell.length_b   1.000
_cell.length_c   1.000
_cell.angle_alpha   90.00
_cell.angle_beta   90.00
_cell.angle_gamma   90.00
#
_symmetry.space_group_name_H-M   'P 1'
#
loop_
_entity.id
_entity.type
_entity.pdbx_description
1 polymer ?
#
loop_
_entity_poly.entity_id
_entity_poly.type
_entity_poly.pdbx_seq_one_letter_code
_entity_poly.pdbx_strand_id
1 'polypeptide(L)'
;VMHVVPKACDDMMQVGRLQNFDGSLNAQGKLLYQGTLPISDSQGGTSQKAKDRRIFLFEQSVNKMLFEPSVQDDPLKFIIRSSDPAQPTAFIATAQTQEEKNEWVRYISEQLDQQKRMLAALVDPRRFMGGATDDLSGSMAGMGL
;
A
#
# COMPACT_ATOMS: atom_id res chain seq x y z
N VAL A 1 -15.74 2.06 -17.70
CA VAL A 1 -15.03 0.76 -17.84
C VAL A 1 -13.87 0.81 -18.85
N MET A 2 -13.82 1.77 -19.80
CA MET A 2 -12.88 1.74 -20.94
C MET A 2 -11.61 2.59 -20.79
N HIS A 3 -11.10 2.84 -19.58
CA HIS A 3 -9.90 3.71 -19.36
C HIS A 3 -8.82 3.07 -18.47
N VAL A 4 -9.13 1.91 -17.87
CA VAL A 4 -8.21 1.23 -16.93
C VAL A 4 -7.09 0.51 -17.68
N VAL A 5 -7.43 -0.14 -18.80
CA VAL A 5 -6.47 -0.93 -19.58
C VAL A 5 -5.43 -0.06 -20.30
N PRO A 6 -5.78 1.06 -21.00
CA PRO A 6 -4.77 1.92 -21.60
C PRO A 6 -3.84 2.55 -20.56
N LYS A 7 -4.38 3.02 -19.42
CA LYS A 7 -3.59 3.60 -18.33
C LYS A 7 -2.64 2.58 -17.71
N ALA A 8 -3.09 1.34 -17.47
CA ALA A 8 -2.22 0.29 -16.93
C ALA A 8 -1.07 -0.08 -17.89
N CYS A 9 -1.33 -0.09 -19.21
CA CYS A 9 -0.29 -0.30 -20.22
C CYS A 9 0.71 0.86 -20.26
N ASP A 10 0.23 2.10 -20.24
CA ASP A 10 1.08 3.30 -20.16
C ASP A 10 1.96 3.29 -18.91
N ASP A 11 1.38 2.92 -17.77
CA ASP A 11 2.09 2.83 -16.50
C ASP A 11 3.22 1.77 -16.56
N MET A 12 2.92 0.59 -17.08
CA MET A 12 3.91 -0.48 -17.27
C MET A 12 4.99 -0.14 -18.31
N MET A 13 4.67 0.64 -19.35
CA MET A 13 5.68 1.16 -20.28
C MET A 13 6.69 2.08 -19.59
N GLN A 14 6.28 2.81 -18.55
CA GLN A 14 7.18 3.70 -17.80
C GLN A 14 8.03 2.90 -16.80
N VAL A 15 7.44 1.87 -16.18
CA VAL A 15 8.15 0.89 -15.35
C VAL A 15 9.26 0.20 -16.14
N GLY A 16 9.01 -0.17 -17.40
CA GLY A 16 10.01 -0.80 -18.28
C GLY A 16 11.22 0.08 -18.62
N ARG A 17 11.20 1.38 -18.29
CA ARG A 17 12.34 2.30 -18.45
C ARG A 17 13.24 2.37 -17.21
N LEU A 18 12.89 1.69 -16.12
CA LEU A 18 13.74 1.60 -14.93
C LEU A 18 15.02 0.83 -15.28
N GLN A 19 16.12 1.57 -15.37
CA GLN A 19 17.45 1.00 -15.57
C GLN A 19 18.08 0.74 -14.19
N ASN A 20 18.77 -0.39 -14.03
CA ASN A 20 19.51 -0.77 -12.81
C ASN A 20 18.66 -1.18 -11.59
N PHE A 21 17.43 -1.67 -11.78
CA PHE A 21 16.73 -2.36 -10.71
C PHE A 21 17.32 -3.78 -10.56
N ASP A 22 17.97 -4.06 -9.43
CA ASP A 22 18.69 -5.31 -9.13
C ASP A 22 17.75 -6.49 -8.78
N GLY A 23 16.57 -6.53 -9.40
CA GLY A 23 15.54 -7.52 -9.13
C GLY A 23 14.61 -7.74 -10.31
N SER A 24 13.76 -8.76 -10.20
CA SER A 24 12.72 -9.00 -11.20
C SER A 24 11.52 -8.10 -10.92
N LEU A 25 11.23 -7.14 -11.81
CA LEU A 25 10.01 -6.33 -11.78
C LEU A 25 8.76 -7.23 -11.77
N ASN A 26 8.79 -8.35 -12.50
CA ASN A 26 7.69 -9.31 -12.55
C ASN A 26 7.44 -9.99 -11.19
N ALA A 27 8.43 -10.00 -10.28
CA ALA A 27 8.29 -10.54 -8.94
C ALA A 27 7.73 -9.51 -7.93
N GLN A 28 7.55 -8.25 -8.32
CA GLN A 28 7.01 -7.21 -7.43
C GLN A 28 5.48 -7.24 -7.30
N GLY A 29 4.80 -8.10 -8.06
CA GLY A 29 3.34 -8.16 -8.10
C GLY A 29 2.75 -7.05 -8.96
N LYS A 30 1.47 -6.74 -8.73
CA LYS A 30 0.77 -5.72 -9.51
C LYS A 30 1.25 -4.31 -9.14
N LEU A 31 1.37 -3.44 -10.14
CA LEU A 31 1.49 -2.00 -9.90
C LEU A 31 0.15 -1.45 -9.41
N LEU A 32 0.14 -0.92 -8.19
CA LEU A 32 -1.05 -0.39 -7.52
C LEU A 32 -1.30 1.08 -7.86
N TYR A 33 -0.22 1.87 -7.83
CA TYR A 33 -0.27 3.31 -8.07
C TYR A 33 1.10 3.84 -8.50
N GLN A 34 1.12 4.97 -9.19
CA GLN A 34 2.36 5.69 -9.47
C GLN A 34 2.12 7.19 -9.59
N GLY A 35 3.16 7.97 -9.32
CA GLY A 35 3.11 9.44 -9.41
C GLY A 35 4.48 10.07 -9.22
N THR A 36 4.57 11.38 -9.42
CA THR A 36 5.80 12.15 -9.18
C THR A 36 5.60 13.01 -7.94
N LEU A 37 6.46 12.80 -6.95
CA LEU A 37 6.41 13.52 -5.69
C LEU A 37 7.77 14.13 -5.35
N PRO A 38 7.81 15.33 -4.79
CA PRO A 38 8.97 15.82 -4.05
C PRO A 38 9.29 14.90 -2.87
N ILE A 39 10.46 14.26 -2.92
CA ILE A 39 10.97 13.40 -1.85
C ILE A 39 12.17 14.05 -1.17
N SER A 40 12.14 14.09 0.15
CA SER A 40 13.30 14.41 0.99
C SER A 40 13.68 13.20 1.84
N ASP A 41 14.98 13.03 2.07
CA ASP A 41 15.50 12.00 2.97
C ASP A 41 15.32 12.46 4.41
N SER A 42 14.81 11.58 5.27
CA SER A 42 14.69 11.84 6.70
C SER A 42 15.87 11.30 7.50
N GLN A 43 16.79 10.58 6.86
CA GLN A 43 17.95 9.98 7.51
C GLN A 43 19.20 10.87 7.40
N GLY A 44 19.61 11.40 8.55
CA GLY A 44 20.79 12.26 8.69
C GLY A 44 20.39 13.72 8.90
N GLY A 45 20.86 14.33 9.99
CA GLY A 45 20.49 15.67 10.49
C GLY A 45 20.79 16.86 9.55
N THR A 46 21.03 16.62 8.27
CA THR A 46 21.10 17.65 7.22
C THR A 46 19.82 17.61 6.39
N SER A 47 18.99 18.63 6.52
CA SER A 47 17.77 18.80 5.71
C SER A 47 18.13 18.80 4.21
N GLN A 48 18.02 17.65 3.54
CA GLN A 48 18.22 17.56 2.10
C GLN A 48 17.04 18.25 1.41
N LYS A 49 17.32 19.11 0.42
CA LYS A 49 16.26 19.72 -0.40
C LYS A 49 15.45 18.60 -1.06
N ALA A 50 14.12 18.72 -0.99
CA ALA A 50 13.23 17.80 -1.67
C ALA A 50 13.52 17.80 -3.17
N LYS A 51 13.53 16.62 -3.78
CA LYS A 51 13.73 16.45 -5.22
C LYS A 51 12.56 15.67 -5.79
N ASP A 52 12.11 16.07 -6.97
CA ASP A 52 11.09 15.30 -7.68
C ASP A 52 11.62 13.91 -7.99
N ARG A 53 10.82 12.91 -7.61
CA ARG A 53 11.06 11.50 -7.85
C ARG A 53 9.79 10.89 -8.37
N ARG A 54 9.92 10.05 -9.38
CA ARG A 54 8.84 9.18 -9.81
C ARG A 54 8.80 7.96 -8.91
N ILE A 55 7.65 7.74 -8.30
CA ILE A 55 7.40 6.67 -7.33
C ILE A 55 6.47 5.65 -7.96
N PHE A 56 6.83 4.37 -7.83
CA PHE A 56 6.04 3.23 -8.26
C PHE A 56 5.67 2.38 -7.05
N LEU A 57 4.37 2.19 -6.83
CA LEU A 57 3.84 1.40 -5.72
C LEU A 57 3.44 0.01 -6.22
N PHE A 58 4.14 -1.02 -5.77
CA PHE A 58 3.86 -2.40 -6.12
C PHE A 58 3.34 -3.16 -4.90
N GLU A 59 2.53 -4.19 -5.11
CA GLU A 59 1.99 -5.04 -4.03
C GLU A 59 3.06 -5.56 -3.07
N GLN A 60 4.17 -6.07 -3.60
CA GLN A 60 5.24 -6.65 -2.77
C GLN A 60 6.13 -5.60 -2.11
N SER A 61 6.25 -4.39 -2.69
CA SER A 61 7.08 -3.34 -2.10
C SER A 61 6.42 -2.77 -0.85
N VAL A 62 5.09 -2.56 -0.86
CA VAL A 62 4.34 -2.04 0.29
C VAL A 62 4.43 -2.95 1.50
N ASN A 63 4.47 -4.27 1.30
CA ASN A 63 4.57 -5.25 2.40
C ASN A 63 5.82 -5.08 3.28
N LYS A 64 6.83 -4.35 2.80
CA LYS A 64 8.11 -4.11 3.47
C LYS A 64 8.25 -2.64 3.93
N MET A 65 7.14 -1.93 4.12
CA MET A 65 7.13 -0.53 4.47
C MET A 65 6.38 -0.28 5.77
N LEU A 66 6.86 0.70 6.54
CA LEU A 66 6.13 1.37 7.59
C LEU A 66 5.59 2.69 7.03
N PHE A 67 4.35 3.02 7.36
CA PHE A 67 3.66 4.16 6.77
C PHE A 67 3.11 5.09 7.84
N GLU A 68 3.44 6.38 7.73
CA GLU A 68 2.86 7.45 8.53
C GLU A 68 2.05 8.38 7.62
N PRO A 69 0.71 8.34 7.66
CA PRO A 69 -0.15 9.04 6.70
C PRO A 69 -0.20 10.56 6.91
N SER A 70 0.34 11.08 8.00
CA SER A 70 0.30 12.51 8.32
C SER A 70 1.53 12.93 9.09
N VAL A 71 2.01 14.14 8.77
CA VAL A 71 3.01 14.87 9.55
C VAL A 71 2.28 16.03 10.26
N GLN A 72 2.62 16.30 11.52
CA GLN A 72 1.89 17.28 12.36
C GLN A 72 1.88 18.70 11.77
N ASP A 73 2.95 19.08 11.07
CA ASP A 73 3.15 20.45 10.58
C ASP A 73 2.74 20.66 9.12
N ASP A 74 2.39 19.60 8.39
CA ASP A 74 2.11 19.70 6.96
C ASP A 74 1.09 18.65 6.50
N PRO A 75 -0.15 19.09 6.14
CA PRO A 75 -1.22 18.18 5.75
C PRO A 75 -0.95 17.50 4.41
N LEU A 76 -0.03 18.00 3.57
CA LEU A 76 0.32 17.38 2.29
C LEU A 76 1.47 16.38 2.40
N LYS A 77 2.09 16.25 3.58
CA LYS A 77 3.19 15.31 3.81
C LYS A 77 2.75 14.00 4.41
N PHE A 78 3.48 12.95 4.04
CA PHE A 78 3.43 11.63 4.63
C PHE A 78 4.83 11.00 4.62
N ILE A 79 5.05 9.97 5.44
CA ILE A 79 6.36 9.34 5.59
C ILE A 79 6.25 7.86 5.22
N ILE A 80 7.19 7.40 4.40
CA ILE A 80 7.39 5.99 4.08
C ILE A 80 8.74 5.58 4.65
N ARG A 81 8.78 4.53 5.46
CA ARG A 81 10.01 3.93 5.96
C ARG A 81 10.14 2.50 5.51
N SER A 82 11.36 2.04 5.25
CA SER A 82 11.67 0.63 5.08
C SER A 82 11.47 -0.10 6.41
N SER A 83 10.84 -1.27 6.37
CA SER A 83 10.76 -2.18 7.51
C SER A 83 11.99 -3.09 7.63
N ASP A 84 12.95 -2.99 6.70
CA ASP A 84 14.19 -3.78 6.73
C ASP A 84 15.18 -3.19 7.77
N PRO A 85 15.49 -3.92 8.86
CA PRO A 85 16.44 -3.43 9.86
C PRO A 85 17.89 -3.33 9.34
N ALA A 86 18.23 -4.04 8.26
CA ALA A 86 19.54 -3.92 7.61
C ALA A 86 19.64 -2.66 6.74
N GLN A 87 18.51 -2.13 6.27
CA GLN A 87 18.43 -0.93 5.44
C GLN A 87 17.29 -0.01 5.91
N PRO A 88 17.47 0.66 7.07
CA PRO A 88 16.45 1.52 7.66
C PRO A 88 16.36 2.85 6.91
N THR A 89 15.81 2.86 5.70
CA THR A 89 15.61 4.09 4.91
C THR A 89 14.27 4.73 5.24
N ALA A 90 14.19 6.06 5.25
CA ALA A 90 12.94 6.76 5.52
C ALA A 90 12.83 8.04 4.68
N PHE A 91 11.71 8.17 3.98
CA PHE A 91 11.45 9.22 3.01
C PHE A 91 10.24 10.04 3.44
N ILE A 92 10.36 11.36 3.36
CA ILE A 92 9.23 12.29 3.49
C ILE A 92 8.79 12.67 2.09
N ALA A 93 7.56 12.32 1.76
CA ALA A 93 6.93 12.66 0.51
C ALA A 93 5.98 13.85 0.70
N THR A 94 5.97 14.77 -0.25
CA THR A 94 5.07 15.94 -0.24
C THR A 94 4.16 15.86 -1.45
N ALA A 95 2.86 15.72 -1.25
CA ALA A 95 1.87 15.80 -2.32
C ALA A 95 1.67 17.25 -2.79
N GLN A 96 1.22 17.43 -4.03
CA GLN A 96 0.88 18.74 -4.60
C GLN A 96 -0.54 19.17 -4.23
N THR A 97 -1.45 18.21 -4.05
CA THR A 97 -2.84 18.45 -3.63
C THR A 97 -3.28 17.48 -2.54
N GLN A 98 -4.34 17.85 -1.83
CA GLN A 98 -4.92 16.97 -0.80
C GLN A 98 -5.51 15.70 -1.42
N GLU A 99 -6.06 15.79 -2.63
CA GLU A 99 -6.62 14.67 -3.36
C GLU A 99 -5.51 13.66 -3.73
N GLU A 100 -4.38 14.14 -4.26
CA GLU A 100 -3.21 13.28 -4.55
C GLU A 100 -2.74 12.58 -3.27
N LYS A 101 -2.60 13.33 -2.17
CA LYS A 101 -2.23 12.76 -0.87
C LYS A 101 -3.22 11.66 -0.43
N ASN A 102 -4.51 11.92 -0.56
CA ASN A 102 -5.56 10.98 -0.17
C ASN A 102 -5.50 9.69 -1.01
N GLU A 103 -5.19 9.78 -2.31
CA GLU A 103 -5.00 8.60 -3.15
C GLU A 103 -3.80 7.77 -2.68
N TRP A 104 -2.64 8.39 -2.45
CA TRP A 104 -1.45 7.72 -1.92
C TRP A 104 -1.74 7.02 -0.59
N VAL A 105 -2.34 7.74 0.36
CA VAL A 105 -2.71 7.21 1.67
C VAL A 105 -3.66 6.03 1.54
N ARG A 106 -4.67 6.14 0.66
CA ARG A 106 -5.66 5.07 0.44
C ARG A 106 -4.99 3.80 -0.08
N TYR A 107 -4.22 3.88 -1.17
CA TYR A 107 -3.59 2.70 -1.77
C TYR A 107 -2.58 2.02 -0.83
N ILE A 108 -1.75 2.79 -0.12
CA ILE A 108 -0.77 2.23 0.82
C ILE A 108 -1.48 1.58 2.01
N SER A 109 -2.48 2.26 2.59
CA SER A 109 -3.18 1.77 3.78
C SER A 109 -4.01 0.52 3.48
N GLU A 110 -4.74 0.51 2.36
CA GLU A 110 -5.53 -0.66 1.93
C GLU A 110 -4.64 -1.91 1.79
N GLN A 111 -3.46 -1.76 1.18
CA GLN A 111 -2.53 -2.87 0.97
C GLN A 111 -1.93 -3.38 2.31
N LEU A 112 -1.50 -2.47 3.19
CA LEU A 112 -0.99 -2.83 4.52
C LEU A 112 -2.07 -3.49 5.39
N ASP A 113 -3.32 -3.02 5.30
CA ASP A 113 -4.42 -3.61 6.06
C ASP A 113 -4.82 -4.99 5.53
N GLN A 114 -4.75 -5.22 4.22
CA GLN A 114 -4.91 -6.55 3.64
C GLN A 114 -3.85 -7.51 4.18
N GLN A 115 -2.59 -7.08 4.28
CA GLN A 115 -1.51 -7.87 4.88
C GLN A 115 -1.80 -8.20 6.36
N LYS A 116 -2.20 -7.21 7.16
CA LYS A 116 -2.55 -7.43 8.57
C LYS A 116 -3.71 -8.41 8.73
N ARG A 117 -4.73 -8.31 7.88
CA ARG A 117 -5.87 -9.25 7.88
C ARG A 117 -5.45 -10.67 7.55
N MET A 118 -4.57 -10.84 6.55
CA MET A 118 -4.03 -12.15 6.21
C MET A 118 -3.21 -12.73 7.36
N LEU A 119 -2.36 -11.94 8.01
CA LEU A 119 -1.60 -12.37 9.19
C LEU A 119 -2.54 -12.75 10.35
N ALA A 120 -3.57 -11.94 10.61
CA ALA A 120 -4.58 -12.25 11.62
C ALA A 120 -5.31 -13.56 11.32
N ALA A 121 -5.61 -13.84 10.06
CA ALA A 121 -6.21 -15.10 9.62
C ALA A 121 -5.26 -16.29 9.78
N LEU A 122 -3.94 -16.11 9.65
CA LEU A 122 -2.97 -17.18 9.92
C LEU A 122 -2.80 -17.46 11.41
N VAL A 123 -2.89 -16.43 12.25
CA VAL A 123 -2.81 -16.55 13.72
C VAL A 123 -4.06 -17.22 14.29
N ASP A 124 -5.23 -16.91 13.74
CA ASP A 124 -6.49 -17.56 14.10
C ASP A 124 -7.34 -17.90 12.86
N PRO A 125 -7.05 -19.04 12.21
CA PRO A 125 -7.76 -19.46 11.01
C PRO A 125 -9.25 -19.69 11.24
N ARG A 126 -9.65 -20.08 12.47
CA ARG A 126 -11.04 -20.41 12.78
C ARG A 126 -11.95 -19.18 12.72
N ARG A 127 -11.43 -18.01 13.13
CA ARG A 127 -12.17 -16.73 13.05
C ARG A 127 -12.55 -16.31 11.63
N PHE A 128 -11.79 -16.75 10.64
CA PHE A 128 -12.04 -16.43 9.22
C PHE A 128 -12.68 -17.57 8.43
N MET A 129 -12.74 -18.78 8.98
CA MET A 129 -13.43 -19.93 8.40
C MET A 129 -14.85 -20.18 8.97
N GLY A 130 -15.22 -19.53 10.07
CA GLY A 130 -16.49 -19.73 10.79
C GLY A 130 -17.76 -19.13 10.15
N GLY A 131 -17.78 -18.90 8.83
CA GLY A 131 -18.96 -18.38 8.11
C GLY A 131 -19.83 -19.44 7.44
N ALA A 132 -19.64 -20.73 7.73
CA ALA A 132 -20.28 -21.81 6.97
C ALA A 132 -21.11 -22.83 7.78
N THR A 133 -21.38 -22.61 9.08
CA THR A 133 -22.06 -23.65 9.89
C THR A 133 -23.24 -23.22 10.76
N ASP A 134 -23.71 -21.97 10.73
CA ASP A 134 -24.75 -21.50 11.67
C ASP A 134 -26.13 -21.19 11.03
N ASP A 135 -26.54 -21.90 9.96
CA ASP A 135 -27.87 -21.73 9.34
C ASP A 135 -28.77 -22.99 9.37
N LEU A 136 -28.48 -23.99 10.22
CA LEU A 136 -29.29 -25.24 10.27
C LEU A 136 -29.83 -25.66 11.65
N SER A 137 -29.98 -24.75 12.61
CA SER A 137 -30.58 -25.08 13.93
C SER A 137 -31.85 -24.32 14.30
N GLY A 138 -32.41 -23.50 13.41
CA GLY A 138 -33.46 -22.53 13.74
C GLY A 138 -34.82 -22.67 13.05
N SER A 139 -35.34 -23.88 12.79
CA SER A 139 -36.76 -24.05 12.41
C SER A 139 -37.23 -25.49 12.59
N MET A 140 -37.78 -25.80 13.77
CA MET A 140 -38.84 -26.81 14.00
C MET A 140 -39.27 -26.74 15.47
N ALA A 141 -39.92 -25.64 15.84
CA ALA A 141 -40.68 -25.52 17.08
C ALA A 141 -41.94 -24.71 16.80
N GLY A 142 -43.00 -25.39 16.35
CA GLY A 142 -44.26 -24.70 16.04
C GLY A 142 -45.19 -25.51 15.13
N MET A 143 -45.59 -26.70 15.55
CA MET A 143 -46.79 -27.33 15.00
C MET A 143 -47.56 -27.94 16.17
N GLY A 144 -48.49 -27.14 16.69
CA GLY A 144 -49.40 -27.55 17.75
C GLY A 144 -50.42 -28.54 17.25
N LEU A 145 -50.87 -29.39 18.17
CA LEU A 145 -52.22 -29.91 18.33
C LEU A 145 -52.48 -30.03 19.83
#